data_AF-A0A1F2XSY4-F1
#
_entry.id   AF-A0A1F2XSY4-F1
#
_cell.length_a   1.000
_cell.length_b   1.000
_cell.length_c   1.000
_cell.angle_alpha   90.00
_cell.angle_beta   90.00
_cell.angle_gamma   90.00
#
_symmetry.space_group_name_H-M   'P 1'
#
loop_
_entity.id
_entity.type
_entity.pdbx_description
1 polymer ?
#
loop_
_entity_poly.entity_id
_entity_poly.type
_entity_poly.pdbx_seq_one_letter_code
_entity_poly.pdbx_strand_id
1 'polypeptide(L)' 'MVPDAWHNSLSATSNALQLDDLRDQGILAELKLSHSSKRLDVLVTGSNANTGSDSAVIVELKQWTRASVPTSPTA' A
#
# COMPACT_ATOMS: atom_id res chain seq x y z
N MET A 1 3.06 -6.59 -17.41
CA MET A 1 1.88 -5.69 -17.36
C MET A 1 1.71 -5.27 -15.92
N VAL A 2 1.88 -3.98 -15.63
CA VAL A 2 1.73 -3.43 -14.27
C VAL A 2 0.25 -3.04 -14.10
N PRO A 3 -0.43 -3.44 -13.01
CA PRO A 3 -1.83 -3.06 -12.78
C PRO A 3 -1.99 -1.53 -12.68
N ASP A 4 -3.08 -0.96 -13.19
CA ASP A 4 -3.32 0.51 -13.13
C ASP A 4 -3.26 1.08 -11.69
N ALA A 5 -3.66 0.27 -10.71
CA ALA A 5 -3.54 0.61 -9.28
C ALA A 5 -2.08 0.87 -8.87
N TRP A 6 -1.15 0.09 -9.41
CA TRP A 6 0.26 0.22 -9.09
C TRP A 6 0.86 1.51 -9.68
N HIS A 7 0.56 1.79 -10.95
CA HIS A 7 1.10 2.97 -11.64
C HIS A 7 0.68 4.28 -10.95
N ASN A 8 -0.58 4.34 -10.49
CA ASN A 8 -1.12 5.55 -9.88
C ASN A 8 -0.87 5.64 -8.38
N SER A 9 -1.08 4.54 -7.64
CA SER A 9 -1.06 4.58 -6.17
C SER A 9 0.33 4.41 -5.57
N LEU A 10 1.28 3.77 -6.25
CA LEU A 10 2.64 3.63 -5.71
C LEU A 10 3.35 4.98 -5.60
N SER A 11 3.15 5.87 -6.57
CA SER A 11 3.64 7.25 -6.51
C SER A 11 3.04 8.00 -5.32
N ALA A 12 1.77 7.78 -5.01
CA ALA A 12 1.13 8.35 -3.81
C ALA A 12 1.74 7.80 -2.51
N THR A 13 2.02 6.50 -2.44
CA THR A 13 2.74 5.88 -1.31
C THR A 13 4.13 6.48 -1.14
N SER A 14 4.90 6.64 -2.21
CA SER A 14 6.22 7.28 -2.17
C SER A 14 6.15 8.72 -1.68
N ASN A 15 5.15 9.49 -2.14
CA ASN A 15 4.95 10.87 -1.69
C ASN A 15 4.61 10.95 -0.19
N ALA A 16 3.76 10.06 0.31
CA ALA A 16 3.42 10.02 1.74
C ALA A 16 4.65 9.78 2.61
N LEU A 17 5.48 8.80 2.25
CA LEU A 17 6.73 8.51 2.98
C LEU A 17 7.70 9.71 2.96
N GLN A 18 7.79 10.42 1.84
CA GLN A 18 8.63 11.61 1.73
C GLN A 18 8.11 12.80 2.54
N LEU A 19 6.78 13.00 2.56
CA LEU A 19 6.13 14.08 3.32
C LEU A 19 6.36 13.94 4.82
N ASP A 20 6.36 12.70 5.33
CA ASP A 20 6.60 12.39 6.74
C ASP A 20 8.10 12.19 7.09
N ASP A 21 9.00 12.51 6.16
CA ASP A 21 10.46 12.39 6.30
C ASP A 21 10.95 10.96 6.63
N LEU A 22 10.17 9.94 6.25
CA LEU A 22 10.47 8.53 6.48
C LEU A 22 11.48 8.01 5.44
N ARG A 23 12.75 8.42 5.56
CA ARG A 23 13.81 8.11 4.57
C ARG A 23 14.63 6.85 4.85
N ASP A 24 14.66 6.39 6.10
CA ASP A 24 15.53 5.28 6.53
C ASP A 24 14.77 3.95 6.67
N GLN A 25 13.57 3.87 6.09
CA GLN A 25 12.73 2.67 6.17
C GLN A 25 13.05 1.67 5.07
N GLY A 26 13.05 0.39 5.43
CA GLY A 26 13.15 -0.69 4.46
C GLY A 26 11.82 -0.86 3.72
N ILE A 27 11.82 -0.77 2.39
CA ILE A 27 10.62 -0.91 1.56
C ILE A 27 10.77 -2.12 0.65
N LEU A 28 9.79 -3.05 0.72
CA LEU A 28 9.66 -4.17 -0.19
C LEU A 28 8.38 -4.01 -0.99
N ALA A 29 8.53 -3.88 -2.30
CA ALA A 29 7.43 -3.78 -3.26
C ALA A 29 7.20 -5.14 -3.95
N GLU A 30 5.95 -5.52 -4.20
CA GLU A 30 5.54 -6.78 -4.84
C GLU A 30 6.09 -8.05 -4.15
N LEU A 31 6.09 -8.06 -2.82
CA LEU A 31 6.63 -9.17 -2.04
C LEU A 31 5.76 -10.43 -2.19
N LYS A 32 6.28 -11.45 -2.89
CA LYS A 32 5.66 -12.78 -2.96
C LYS A 32 5.90 -13.56 -1.67
N LEU A 33 4.84 -14.17 -1.14
CA LEU A 33 4.94 -14.99 0.06
C LEU A 33 5.35 -16.43 -0.30
N SER A 34 6.40 -16.95 0.34
CA SER A 34 7.08 -18.20 -0.02
C SER A 34 6.17 -19.44 -0.09
N HIS A 35 5.10 -19.49 0.72
CA HIS A 35 4.20 -20.63 0.83
C HIS A 35 2.78 -20.37 0.30
N SER A 36 2.58 -19.31 -0.51
CA SER A 36 1.28 -19.04 -1.13
C SER A 36 1.42 -18.33 -2.48
N SER A 37 0.37 -18.36 -3.31
CA SER A 37 0.30 -17.52 -4.50
C SER A 37 0.00 -16.04 -4.21
N LYS A 38 -0.13 -15.66 -2.93
CA LYS A 38 -0.41 -14.29 -2.52
C LYS A 38 0.85 -13.43 -2.61
N ARG A 39 0.63 -12.14 -2.89
CA ARG A 39 1.64 -11.09 -2.87
C ARG A 39 1.15 -9.96 -1.96
N LEU A 40 2.06 -9.29 -1.28
CA LEU A 40 1.82 -7.99 -0.68
C LEU A 40 2.23 -6.92 -1.68
N ASP A 41 1.45 -5.84 -1.76
CA ASP A 41 1.79 -4.74 -2.66
C ASP A 41 3.01 -3.97 -2.15
N VAL A 42 2.96 -3.47 -0.90
CA VAL A 42 4.11 -2.82 -0.26
C VAL A 42 4.22 -3.23 1.22
N LEU A 43 5.41 -3.60 1.66
CA LEU A 43 5.79 -3.76 3.06
C LEU A 43 6.82 -2.68 3.43
N VAL A 44 6.49 -1.87 4.43
CA VAL A 44 7.40 -0.88 5.02
C VAL A 44 7.87 -1.41 6.37
N THR A 45 9.18 -1.37 6.61
CA THR A 45 9.82 -1.86 7.82
C THR A 45 10.71 -0.76 8.39
N GLY A 46 10.83 -0.71 9.70
CA GLY A 46 11.56 0.35 10.38
C GLY A 46 11.67 0.11 11.87
N SER A 47 12.23 1.08 12.58
CA SER A 47 12.25 1.10 14.03
C SER A 47 11.58 2.35 14.57
N ASN A 48 10.90 2.22 15.71
CA ASN A 48 10.32 3.36 16.40
C ASN A 48 11.45 4.24 16.96
N ALA A 49 11.46 5.53 16.59
CA ALA A 49 12.51 6.46 17.00
C ALA A 49 12.65 6.63 18.52
N ASN A 50 11.55 6.48 19.27
CA ASN A 50 11.55 6.68 20.73
C ASN A 50 11.88 5.39 21.50
N THR A 51 11.42 4.23 21.02
CA THR A 51 11.57 2.96 21.75
C THR A 51 12.64 2.03 21.15
N GLY A 52 13.12 2.31 19.95
CA GLY A 52 14.05 1.46 19.20
C GLY A 52 13.46 0.12 18.74
N SER A 53 12.15 -0.10 18.93
CA SER A 53 11.51 -1.37 18.61
C SER A 53 11.21 -1.49 17.13
N ASP A 54 11.44 -2.66 16.56
CA ASP A 54 11.10 -2.95 15.16
C ASP A 54 9.59 -2.80 14.93
N SER A 55 9.23 -2.29 13.75
CA SER A 55 7.87 -2.02 13.32
C SER A 55 7.72 -2.32 11.83
N ALA A 56 6.55 -2.81 11.45
CA ALA A 56 6.23 -3.12 10.06
C ALA A 56 4.79 -2.73 9.73
N VAL A 57 4.59 -2.17 8.53
CA VAL A 57 3.29 -1.75 8.01
C VAL A 57 3.11 -2.36 6.62
N ILE A 58 1.96 -3.00 6.40
CA ILE A 58 1.54 -3.49 5.08
C ILE A 58 0.63 -2.44 4.45
N VAL A 59 0.94 -2.05 3.22
CA VAL A 59 0.11 -1.15 2.41
C VAL A 59 -0.42 -1.92 1.21
N GLU A 60 -1.74 -2.04 1.13
CA GLU A 60 -2.46 -2.69 0.04
C GLU A 60 -3.03 -1.63 -0.91
N LEU A 61 -2.71 -1.73 -2.20
CA LEU A 61 -3.13 -0.76 -3.20
C LEU A 61 -4.44 -1.22 -3.84
N LYS A 62 -5.45 -0.36 -3.83
CA LYS A 62 -6.74 -0.62 -4.48
C LYS A 62 -7.14 0.53 -5.38
N GLN A 63 -7.57 0.18 -6.60
CA GLN A 63 -8.19 1.10 -7.54
C GLN A 63 -9.66 0.70 -7.74
N TRP A 64 -10.56 1.67 -7.60
CA TRP A 64 -11.99 1.48 -7.88
C TRP A 64 -12.25 2.02 -9.29
N THR A 65 -12.85 1.21 -10.17
CA THR A 65 -13.08 1.59 -11.58
C THR A 65 -14.44 2.24 -11.82
N ARG A 66 -15.45 1.97 -10.98
CA ARG A 66 -16.77 2.59 -11.06
C ARG A 66 -17.53 2.49 -9.74
N ALA A 67 -18.19 3.59 -9.34
CA ALA A 67 -19.21 3.57 -8.31
C ALA A 67 -20.59 3.76 -8.97
N SER A 68 -21.57 2.94 -8.62
CA SER A 68 -22.96 3.09 -9.05
C SER A 68 -23.78 3.65 -7.90
N VAL A 69 -24.64 4.64 -8.17
CA VAL A 69 -25.69 5.01 -7.22
C VAL A 69 -26.70 3.86 -7.18
N PRO A 70 -27.16 3.37 -6.01
CA PRO A 70 -28.25 2.42 -5.96
C PRO A 70 -29.51 3.15 -6.42
N THR A 71 -30.14 2.69 -7.50
CA THR A 71 -31.46 3.20 -7.89
C THR A 71 -32.46 2.70 -6.85
N SER A 72 -33.07 3.61 -6.08
CA SER A 72 -34.16 3.24 -5.18
C SER A 72 -35.31 2.61 -5.99
N PRO A 73 -35.96 1.54 -5.48
CA PRO A 73 -37.11 0.97 -6.16
C PRO A 73 -38.18 2.04 -6.27
N THR A 74 -38.63 2.29 -7.50
CA THR A 74 -39.76 3.19 -7.77
C THR A 74 -40.99 2.61 -7.09
N ALA A 75 -41.66 3.43 -6.27
CA ALA A 75 -42.86 3.09 -5.52
C ALA A 75 -44.04 2.72 -6.43
#